data_AF-A0A9E6DTR3-F1
#
_entry.id   AF-A0A9E6DTR3-F1
#
_cell.length_a   1.000
_cell.length_b   1.000
_cell.length_c   1.000
_cell.angle_alpha   90.00
_cell.angle_beta   90.00
_cell.angle_gamma   90.00
#
_symmetry.space_group_name_H-M   'P 1'
#
loop_
_entity.id
_entity.type
_entity.pdbx_description
1 polymer ?
#
loop_
_entity_poly.entity_id
_entity_poly.type
_entity_poly.pdbx_seq_one_letter_code
_entity_poly.pdbx_strand_id
1 'polypeptide(L)'
;MQTNTELQAIKPHIYPIWIWGFFIIIIALIVINCRSLPYYIKNARYIHEGKQLLKNGDIEEALDNFNQIASNLELPKETKLYLARQLFKRDDEGDRELAVYYLIGLSLTDKEFDRLSEVMPDNVKSLFQKEKR
;
A
#
# COMPACT_ATOMS: atom_id res chain seq x y z
N MET A 1 64.52 22.87 -24.06
CA MET A 1 64.61 22.01 -22.86
C MET A 1 63.20 21.67 -22.43
N GLN A 2 62.78 20.42 -22.57
CA GLN A 2 61.47 19.93 -22.16
C GLN A 2 61.45 19.71 -20.65
N THR A 3 60.54 20.38 -19.94
CA THR A 3 60.26 20.10 -18.53
C THR A 3 59.36 18.86 -18.46
N ASN A 4 59.94 17.73 -18.08
CA ASN A 4 59.20 16.52 -17.74
C ASN A 4 58.40 16.80 -16.45
N THR A 5 57.10 17.09 -16.60
CA THR A 5 56.17 17.11 -15.47
C THR A 5 55.93 15.67 -15.05
N GLU A 6 56.70 15.19 -14.08
CA GLU A 6 56.42 13.91 -13.43
C GLU A 6 55.04 13.98 -12.78
N LEU A 7 54.07 13.29 -13.39
CA LEU A 7 52.78 13.01 -12.78
C LEU A 7 53.06 12.22 -11.49
N GLN A 8 53.04 12.92 -10.34
CA GLN A 8 53.11 12.26 -9.04
C GLN A 8 51.93 11.29 -8.95
N ALA A 9 52.23 10.00 -8.99
CA ALA A 9 51.24 8.96 -8.81
C ALA A 9 50.62 9.13 -7.42
N ILE A 10 49.33 9.49 -7.37
CA ILE A 10 48.58 9.60 -6.13
C ILE A 10 48.62 8.23 -5.46
N LYS A 11 49.22 8.14 -4.27
CA LYS A 11 49.32 6.90 -3.52
C LYS A 11 47.90 6.39 -3.23
N PRO A 12 47.58 5.11 -3.51
CA PRO A 12 46.25 4.57 -3.26
C PRO A 12 45.92 4.71 -1.78
N HIS A 13 44.75 5.29 -1.49
CA HIS A 13 44.28 5.46 -0.12
C HIS A 13 43.90 4.09 0.46
N ILE A 14 44.53 3.72 1.57
CA ILE A 14 44.27 2.46 2.27
C ILE A 14 43.26 2.76 3.36
N TYR A 15 42.03 2.28 3.16
CA TYR A 15 40.99 2.37 4.18
C TYR A 15 41.30 1.46 5.36
N PRO A 16 41.11 1.91 6.61
CA PRO A 16 41.38 1.04 7.75
C PRO A 16 40.28 -0.03 7.89
N ILE A 17 40.59 -1.10 8.62
CA ILE A 17 39.82 -2.37 8.63
C ILE A 17 38.36 -2.20 9.06
N TRP A 18 38.07 -1.30 10.01
CA TRP A 18 36.72 -0.95 10.44
C TRP A 18 35.78 -0.46 9.31
N ILE A 19 36.29 0.23 8.27
CA ILE A 19 35.48 0.71 7.14
C ILE A 19 34.97 -0.48 6.32
N TRP A 20 35.82 -1.50 6.13
CA TRP A 20 35.42 -2.76 5.49
C TRP A 20 34.35 -3.50 6.30
N GLY A 21 34.46 -3.46 7.64
CA GLY A 21 33.43 -3.99 8.53
C GLY A 21 32.07 -3.32 8.35
N PHE A 22 32.04 -1.97 8.36
CA PHE A 22 30.80 -1.21 8.09
C PHE A 22 30.25 -1.47 6.70
N PHE A 23 31.11 -1.56 5.69
CA PHE A 23 30.70 -1.84 4.31
C PHE A 23 29.97 -3.19 4.19
N ILE A 24 30.51 -4.24 4.82
CA ILE A 24 29.87 -5.57 4.86
C ILE A 24 28.52 -5.51 5.58
N ILE A 25 28.43 -4.79 6.70
CA ILE A 25 27.17 -4.62 7.45
C ILE A 25 26.12 -3.89 6.60
N ILE A 26 26.50 -2.81 5.93
CA ILE A 26 25.59 -2.05 5.05
C ILE A 26 25.11 -2.93 3.90
N ILE A 27 26.01 -3.70 3.27
CA ILE A 27 25.62 -4.65 2.21
C ILE A 27 24.66 -5.69 2.76
N ALA A 28 24.93 -6.27 3.92
CA ALA A 28 24.05 -7.25 4.54
C ALA A 28 22.65 -6.67 4.81
N LEU A 29 22.57 -5.44 5.34
CA LEU A 29 21.31 -4.73 5.54
C LEU A 29 20.57 -4.47 4.23
N ILE A 30 21.27 -4.06 3.17
CA ILE A 30 20.66 -3.85 1.84
C ILE A 30 20.09 -5.16 1.31
N VAL A 31 20.85 -6.27 1.37
CA VAL A 31 20.39 -7.58 0.89
C VAL A 31 19.18 -8.07 1.67
N ILE A 32 19.16 -7.90 3.00
CA ILE A 32 18.03 -8.26 3.85
C ILE A 32 16.78 -7.44 3.46
N ASN A 33 16.93 -6.13 3.25
CA ASN A 33 15.81 -5.27 2.83
C ASN A 33 15.32 -5.61 1.41
N CYS A 34 16.24 -5.90 0.47
CA CYS A 34 15.90 -6.31 -0.89
C CYS A 34 15.13 -7.63 -0.96
N ARG A 35 15.24 -8.51 0.05
CA ARG A 35 14.47 -9.76 0.10
C ARG A 35 12.95 -9.53 0.15
N SER A 36 12.51 -8.39 0.71
CA SER A 36 11.09 -8.01 0.77
C SER A 36 10.57 -7.35 -0.53
N LEU A 37 11.48 -6.86 -1.37
CA LEU A 37 11.18 -6.16 -2.61
C LEU A 37 10.32 -6.96 -3.62
N PRO A 38 10.56 -8.26 -3.89
CA PRO A 38 9.67 -9.03 -4.76
C PRO A 38 8.24 -9.16 -4.20
N TYR A 39 8.08 -9.18 -2.87
CA TYR A 39 6.77 -9.22 -2.23
C TYR A 39 5.99 -7.91 -2.47
N TYR A 40 6.66 -6.76 -2.29
CA TYR A 40 6.06 -5.46 -2.58
C TYR A 40 5.66 -5.29 -4.05
N ILE A 41 6.51 -5.74 -4.99
CA ILE A 41 6.19 -5.69 -6.42
C ILE A 41 4.96 -6.55 -6.73
N LYS A 42 4.89 -7.76 -6.19
CA LYS A 42 3.74 -8.66 -6.41
C LYS A 42 2.45 -8.05 -5.86
N ASN A 43 2.49 -7.49 -4.65
CA ASN A 43 1.32 -6.83 -4.05
C ASN A 43 0.89 -5.58 -4.81
N ALA A 44 1.83 -4.75 -5.26
CA ALA A 44 1.51 -3.57 -6.07
C ALA A 44 0.78 -3.96 -7.36
N ARG A 45 1.17 -5.08 -7.98
CA ARG A 45 0.48 -5.63 -9.14
C ARG A 45 -0.96 -6.03 -8.82
N TYR A 46 -1.18 -6.81 -7.75
CA TYR A 46 -2.55 -7.19 -7.34
C TYR A 46 -3.42 -5.98 -6.96
N ILE A 47 -2.86 -4.94 -6.35
CA ILE A 47 -3.60 -3.70 -6.07
C ILE A 47 -3.99 -3.02 -7.38
N HIS A 48 -3.08 -2.99 -8.35
CA HIS A 48 -3.34 -2.39 -9.64
C HIS A 48 -4.42 -3.14 -10.42
N GLU A 49 -4.29 -4.47 -10.52
CA GLU A 49 -5.26 -5.34 -11.18
C GLU A 49 -6.63 -5.27 -10.50
N GLY A 50 -6.69 -5.37 -9.15
CA GLY A 50 -7.92 -5.20 -8.39
C GLY A 50 -8.58 -3.83 -8.59
N LYS A 51 -7.79 -2.74 -8.66
CA LYS A 51 -8.33 -1.41 -8.99
C LYS A 51 -8.88 -1.32 -10.41
N GLN A 52 -8.27 -2.00 -11.38
CA GLN A 52 -8.79 -2.04 -12.75
C GLN A 52 -10.09 -2.82 -12.83
N LEU A 53 -10.16 -4.00 -12.20
CA LEU A 53 -11.38 -4.81 -12.13
C LEU A 53 -12.53 -4.05 -11.45
N LEU A 54 -12.23 -3.31 -10.37
CA LEU A 54 -13.19 -2.41 -9.73
C LEU A 54 -13.74 -1.32 -10.67
N LYS A 55 -12.93 -0.81 -11.59
CA LYS A 55 -13.38 0.17 -12.59
C LYS A 55 -14.24 -0.48 -13.67
N ASN A 56 -13.97 -1.75 -13.99
CA ASN A 56 -14.72 -2.51 -14.99
C ASN A 56 -16.04 -3.08 -14.44
N GLY A 57 -16.20 -3.11 -13.12
CA GLY A 57 -17.42 -3.60 -12.44
C GLY A 57 -17.31 -5.02 -11.91
N ASP A 58 -16.17 -5.68 -12.12
CA ASP A 58 -15.90 -7.05 -11.67
C ASP A 58 -15.49 -7.07 -10.18
N ILE A 59 -16.48 -6.88 -9.30
CA ILE A 59 -16.26 -6.74 -7.86
C ILE A 59 -15.72 -8.04 -7.23
N GLU A 60 -16.17 -9.22 -7.68
CA GLU A 60 -15.73 -10.50 -7.11
C GLU A 60 -14.26 -10.79 -7.42
N GLU A 61 -13.83 -10.61 -8.66
CA GLU A 61 -12.42 -10.77 -9.04
C GLU A 61 -11.53 -9.69 -8.39
N ALA A 62 -12.06 -8.48 -8.20
CA ALA A 62 -11.36 -7.44 -7.45
C ALA A 62 -11.16 -7.83 -5.98
N LEU A 63 -12.19 -8.37 -5.33
CA LEU A 63 -12.12 -8.84 -3.95
C LEU A 63 -11.14 -10.00 -3.82
N ASP A 64 -11.12 -10.95 -4.76
CA ASP A 64 -10.13 -12.04 -4.76
C ASP A 64 -8.70 -11.47 -4.83
N ASN A 65 -8.45 -10.52 -5.73
CA ASN A 65 -7.15 -9.84 -5.82
C ASN A 65 -6.76 -9.10 -4.53
N PHE A 66 -7.72 -8.44 -3.85
CA PHE A 66 -7.44 -7.79 -2.57
C PHE A 66 -7.25 -8.78 -1.42
N ASN A 67 -7.94 -9.91 -1.43
CA ASN A 67 -7.76 -11.00 -0.47
C ASN A 67 -6.36 -11.63 -0.58
N GLN A 68 -5.79 -11.71 -1.79
CA GLN A 68 -4.41 -12.15 -1.99
C GLN A 68 -3.38 -11.22 -1.30
N ILE A 69 -3.75 -9.97 -0.99
CA ILE A 69 -2.90 -8.95 -0.36
C ILE A 69 -3.17 -8.84 1.15
N ALA A 70 -4.40 -9.14 1.58
CA ALA A 70 -4.92 -8.88 2.92
C ALA A 70 -4.12 -9.50 4.08
N SER A 71 -3.24 -10.46 3.78
CA SER A 71 -2.36 -11.08 4.79
C SER A 71 -1.21 -10.18 5.27
N ASN A 72 -0.71 -9.20 4.50
CA ASN A 72 0.44 -8.39 4.96
C ASN A 72 0.47 -6.91 4.52
N LEU A 73 -0.51 -6.40 3.77
CA LEU A 73 -0.52 -4.98 3.39
C LEU A 73 -1.89 -4.35 3.61
N GLU A 74 -1.93 -3.23 4.34
CA GLU A 74 -3.15 -2.47 4.54
C GLU A 74 -3.60 -1.84 3.21
N LEU A 75 -4.87 -2.03 2.86
CA LEU A 75 -5.43 -1.42 1.66
C LEU A 75 -5.48 0.12 1.80
N PRO A 76 -5.18 0.88 0.74
CA PRO A 76 -5.34 2.33 0.76
C PRO A 76 -6.78 2.74 1.12
N LYS A 77 -6.94 3.83 1.87
CA LYS A 77 -8.25 4.39 2.26
C LYS A 77 -9.22 4.50 1.08
N GLU A 78 -8.78 5.04 -0.05
CA GLU A 78 -9.62 5.19 -1.25
C GLU A 78 -10.15 3.85 -1.77
N THR A 79 -9.33 2.80 -1.73
CA THR A 79 -9.74 1.45 -2.14
C THR A 79 -10.79 0.89 -1.19
N LYS A 80 -10.58 1.03 0.13
CA LYS A 80 -11.54 0.62 1.16
C LYS A 80 -12.89 1.32 0.98
N LEU A 81 -12.88 2.64 0.75
CA LEU A 81 -14.10 3.42 0.49
C LEU A 81 -14.83 2.98 -0.78
N TYR A 82 -14.09 2.74 -1.87
CA TYR A 82 -14.70 2.29 -3.12
C TYR A 82 -15.32 0.89 -2.96
N LEU A 83 -14.60 -0.05 -2.32
CA LEU A 83 -15.11 -1.40 -2.03
C LEU A 83 -16.37 -1.35 -1.19
N ALA A 84 -16.35 -0.60 -0.08
CA ALA A 84 -17.53 -0.44 0.76
C ALA A 84 -18.72 0.13 -0.02
N ARG A 85 -18.50 1.13 -0.89
CA ARG A 85 -19.55 1.69 -1.73
C ARG A 85 -20.14 0.67 -2.71
N GLN A 86 -19.31 -0.18 -3.30
CA GLN A 86 -19.79 -1.19 -4.24
C GLN A 86 -20.51 -2.35 -3.54
N LEU A 87 -20.00 -2.79 -2.38
CA LEU A 87 -20.63 -3.80 -1.55
C LEU A 87 -22.01 -3.35 -1.05
N PHE A 88 -22.15 -2.10 -0.59
CA PHE A 88 -23.46 -1.58 -0.19
C PHE A 88 -24.51 -1.56 -1.31
N LYS A 89 -24.10 -1.49 -2.58
CA LYS A 89 -25.04 -1.53 -3.72
C LYS A 89 -25.60 -2.91 -4.02
N ARG A 90 -24.96 -3.99 -3.54
CA ARG A 90 -25.34 -5.37 -3.85
C ARG A 90 -26.54 -5.86 -3.03
N ASP A 91 -27.00 -5.06 -2.05
CA ASP A 91 -28.14 -5.33 -1.16
C ASP A 91 -28.11 -6.68 -0.42
N ASP A 92 -26.93 -7.30 -0.31
CA ASP A 92 -26.72 -8.55 0.42
C ASP A 92 -26.22 -8.27 1.85
N GLU A 93 -26.69 -9.05 2.82
CA GLU A 93 -26.34 -8.85 4.25
C GLU A 93 -24.86 -9.13 4.53
N GLY A 94 -24.28 -10.18 3.92
CA GLY A 94 -22.87 -10.50 4.08
C GLY A 94 -21.97 -9.45 3.44
N ASP A 95 -22.36 -8.92 2.28
CA ASP A 95 -21.65 -7.81 1.64
C ASP A 95 -21.71 -6.52 2.48
N ARG A 96 -22.83 -6.26 3.17
CA ARG A 96 -22.94 -5.10 4.09
C ARG A 96 -22.01 -5.23 5.28
N GLU A 97 -21.91 -6.41 5.90
CA GLU A 97 -20.96 -6.63 7.00
C GLU A 97 -19.52 -6.41 6.55
N LEU A 98 -19.17 -6.95 5.37
CA LEU A 98 -17.85 -6.76 4.78
C LEU A 98 -17.57 -5.30 4.43
N ALA A 99 -18.57 -4.56 3.93
CA ALA A 99 -18.47 -3.12 3.68
C ALA A 99 -18.18 -2.34 4.95
N VAL A 100 -18.89 -2.64 6.05
CA VAL A 100 -18.65 -2.04 7.36
C VAL A 100 -17.26 -2.38 7.86
N TYR A 101 -16.81 -3.63 7.73
CA TYR A 101 -15.46 -4.06 8.10
C TYR A 101 -14.37 -3.20 7.43
N TYR A 102 -14.51 -2.92 6.13
CA TYR A 102 -13.57 -2.05 5.42
C TYR A 102 -13.57 -0.59 5.91
N LEU A 103 -14.66 -0.14 6.55
CA LEU A 103 -14.81 1.22 7.08
C LEU A 103 -14.34 1.37 8.53
N ILE A 104 -14.12 0.27 9.26
CA ILE A 104 -13.66 0.32 10.65
C ILE A 104 -12.32 1.05 10.74
N GLY A 105 -12.24 2.04 11.63
CA GLY A 105 -11.02 2.82 11.88
C GLY A 105 -10.69 3.86 10.80
N LEU A 106 -11.54 4.04 9.78
CA LEU A 106 -11.36 5.10 8.78
C LEU A 106 -12.02 6.40 9.22
N SER A 107 -11.23 7.46 9.35
CA SER A 107 -11.79 8.82 9.43
C SER A 107 -12.34 9.23 8.06
N LEU A 108 -13.63 9.56 8.01
CA LEU A 108 -14.33 10.06 6.83
C LEU A 108 -14.40 11.59 6.86
N THR A 109 -14.10 12.24 5.74
CA THR A 109 -14.46 13.64 5.51
C THR A 109 -15.95 13.75 5.19
N ASP A 110 -16.54 14.94 5.35
CA ASP A 110 -17.96 15.17 5.03
C ASP A 110 -18.30 14.75 3.60
N LYS A 111 -17.45 15.12 2.62
CA LYS A 111 -17.65 14.77 1.21
C LYS A 111 -17.56 13.26 0.94
N GLU A 112 -16.70 12.54 1.67
CA GLU A 112 -16.59 11.08 1.56
C GLU A 112 -17.82 10.40 2.17
N PHE A 113 -18.27 10.89 3.33
CA PHE A 113 -19.48 10.41 3.98
C PHE A 113 -20.71 10.64 3.11
N ASP A 114 -20.89 11.83 2.54
CA ASP A 114 -22.01 12.15 1.67
C ASP A 114 -22.09 11.17 0.48
N ARG A 115 -20.97 10.94 -0.21
CA ARG A 115 -20.88 9.99 -1.33
C ARG A 115 -21.16 8.54 -0.94
N LEU A 116 -20.77 8.16 0.28
CA LEU A 116 -20.98 6.81 0.81
C LEU A 116 -22.44 6.65 1.25
N SER A 117 -23.04 7.69 1.82
CA SER A 117 -24.42 7.72 2.29
C SER A 117 -25.45 7.55 1.17
N GLU A 118 -25.10 7.89 -0.08
CA GLU A 118 -25.94 7.65 -1.26
C GLU A 118 -26.30 6.17 -1.46
N VAL A 119 -25.43 5.25 -1.04
CA VAL A 119 -25.59 3.81 -1.25
C VAL A 119 -25.69 3.03 0.06
N MET A 120 -25.32 3.65 1.17
CA MET A 120 -25.32 3.01 2.48
C MET A 120 -26.76 2.79 2.96
N PRO A 121 -27.10 1.60 3.49
CA PRO A 121 -28.41 1.36 4.07
C PRO A 121 -28.60 2.14 5.39
N ASP A 122 -29.83 2.51 5.69
CA ASP A 122 -30.14 3.46 6.76
C ASP A 122 -29.77 2.96 8.16
N ASN A 123 -29.84 1.65 8.38
CA ASN A 123 -29.38 1.01 9.61
C ASN A 123 -27.88 1.28 9.86
N VAL A 124 -27.05 1.23 8.82
CA VAL A 124 -25.60 1.48 8.92
C VAL A 124 -25.30 2.97 9.03
N LYS A 125 -26.04 3.84 8.33
CA LYS A 125 -25.87 5.31 8.45
C LYS A 125 -25.99 5.80 9.89
N SER A 126 -26.91 5.21 10.66
CA SER A 126 -27.13 5.56 12.05
C SER A 126 -25.91 5.30 12.96
N LEU A 127 -25.06 4.33 12.60
CA LEU A 127 -23.84 3.99 13.33
C LEU A 127 -22.78 5.09 13.18
N PHE A 128 -22.65 5.67 11.98
CA PHE A 128 -21.66 6.72 11.68
C PHE A 128 -22.11 8.12 12.13
N GLN A 129 -23.42 8.40 12.18
CA GLN A 129 -23.92 9.69 12.66
C GLN A 129 -23.63 9.96 14.14
N LYS A 130 -23.40 8.91 14.94
CA LYS A 130 -23.15 9.01 16.37
C LYS A 130 -21.73 9.51 16.71
N GLU A 131 -20.76 9.32 15.81
CA GLU A 131 -19.36 9.75 15.96
C GLU A 131 -19.10 11.20 15.51
N LYS A 132 -20.11 11.89 14.94
CA LYS A 132 -20.01 13.31 14.56
C LYS A 132 -20.13 14.29 15.74
N ARG A 133 -20.05 13.82 17.00
CA ARG A 133 -20.10 14.65 18.22
C ARG A 133 -18.79 14.64 18.98
#